data_AF-A0A813WT67-F1
#
_entry.id   AF-A0A813WT67-F1
#
_cell.length_a   1.000
_cell.length_b   1.000
_cell.length_c   1.000
_cell.angle_alpha   90.00
_cell.angle_beta   90.00
_cell.angle_gamma   90.00
#
_symmetry.space_group_name_H-M   'P 1'
#
loop_
_entity.id
_entity.type
_entity.pdbx_description
1 polymer ?
#
loop_
_entity_poly.entity_id
_entity_poly.type
_entity_poly.pdbx_seq_one_letter_code
_entity_poly.pdbx_strand_id
1 'polypeptide(L)'
;MLLGCCIEALSISVSEQTDETIEDILSSLINLLQAEIATNQLTMPVCIEILNVLHRLYFVRTDLKTHLRILKIVDKIFHIVPSCSQIAATANEDHLVPGESFLFASLELLICVLISYYPNIAGDLQLGPIFQMKLSMKSNADNQQINNLFLANVKLLSELITLCTTTEGLQALIPVILQLLLSTSYVLLSTKNDYQTSLLTAINQFLENIFSTTIDNNILYCTIVTIINFRANLMDKNLSDNGHFVQSLTSLMINSTSIQLTEQCIDFYRKAFDDEDPETHIRVLQCLNQLFQCSNISVRNQLIQLFTPLLLNELKKLNETQHQQIIEILKIFETLLAAVDSTLRIRLASLIIPIFINFLPDPASSSSSPVKLTNTNARLTSYVIDRVQSLIPIYPNEFRLILQSLPDLRTRLETAIRRQQQLKQLQQQQKDEKESSYSSKSYLSSMNSPSQAPSLPLRLDFSNFKSS
;
A
#
# COMPACT_ATOMS: atom_id res chain seq x y z
N MET A 1 22.15 -28.81 -25.64
CA MET A 1 23.19 -29.53 -24.88
C MET A 1 23.47 -28.87 -23.54
N LEU A 2 24.01 -27.65 -23.49
CA LEU A 2 24.30 -26.94 -22.22
C LEU A 2 23.09 -26.79 -21.29
N LEU A 3 21.92 -26.41 -21.81
CA LEU A 3 20.68 -26.34 -21.03
C LEU A 3 20.31 -27.70 -20.42
N GLY A 4 20.41 -28.78 -21.20
CA GLY A 4 20.18 -30.15 -20.74
C GLY A 4 21.15 -30.58 -19.64
N CYS A 5 22.45 -30.24 -19.77
CA CYS A 5 23.44 -30.52 -18.73
C CYS A 5 23.14 -29.78 -17.43
N CYS A 6 22.68 -28.52 -17.50
CA CYS A 6 22.25 -27.80 -16.30
C CYS A 6 21.02 -28.45 -15.65
N ILE A 7 20.01 -28.84 -16.44
CA ILE A 7 18.80 -29.50 -15.94
C ILE A 7 19.13 -30.85 -15.30
N GLU A 8 19.95 -31.67 -15.97
CA GLU A 8 20.39 -32.98 -15.48
C GLU A 8 21.20 -32.83 -14.17
N ALA A 9 22.15 -31.90 -14.13
CA ALA A 9 22.91 -31.62 -12.91
C ALA A 9 22.02 -31.18 -11.74
N LEU A 10 21.00 -30.34 -11.99
CA LEU A 10 20.01 -29.94 -10.98
C LEU A 10 19.04 -31.08 -10.59
N SER A 11 18.83 -32.06 -11.46
CA SER A 11 17.98 -33.23 -11.16
C SER A 11 18.67 -34.26 -10.26
N ILE A 12 20.00 -34.39 -10.38
CA ILE A 12 20.84 -35.32 -9.60
C ILE A 12 21.14 -34.75 -8.20
N SER A 13 21.10 -33.43 -8.03
CA SER A 13 21.60 -32.69 -6.86
C SER A 13 20.73 -32.76 -5.60
N VAL A 14 19.77 -33.69 -5.52
CA VAL A 14 18.86 -33.82 -4.37
C VAL A 14 19.56 -34.30 -3.08
N SER A 15 20.81 -34.81 -3.14
CA SER A 15 21.52 -35.26 -1.92
C SER A 15 23.04 -35.02 -1.83
N GLU A 16 23.76 -34.73 -2.92
CA GLU A 16 25.25 -34.82 -2.91
C GLU A 16 26.03 -33.51 -3.18
N GLN A 17 25.40 -32.47 -3.74
CA GLN A 17 26.10 -31.23 -4.15
C GLN A 17 26.07 -30.13 -3.10
N THR A 18 27.15 -29.34 -3.01
CA THR A 18 27.27 -28.17 -2.12
C THR A 18 26.38 -27.01 -2.61
N ASP A 19 25.92 -26.16 -1.69
CA ASP A 19 25.02 -25.05 -2.04
C ASP A 19 25.67 -24.06 -3.02
N GLU A 20 26.99 -23.86 -2.94
CA GLU A 20 27.76 -23.02 -3.88
C GLU A 20 27.68 -23.53 -5.33
N THR A 21 27.86 -24.84 -5.54
CA THR A 21 27.79 -25.43 -6.89
C THR A 21 26.40 -25.30 -7.49
N ILE A 22 25.35 -25.40 -6.67
CA ILE A 22 23.96 -25.21 -7.11
C ILE A 22 23.73 -23.75 -7.47
N GLU A 23 24.24 -22.81 -6.68
CA GLU A 23 24.16 -21.38 -7.01
C GLU A 23 24.82 -21.06 -8.36
N ASP A 24 25.98 -21.66 -8.65
CA ASP A 24 26.69 -21.47 -9.92
C ASP A 24 25.92 -22.07 -11.11
N ILE A 25 25.32 -23.26 -10.94
CA ILE A 25 24.48 -23.88 -11.96
C ILE A 25 23.22 -23.05 -12.22
N LEU A 26 22.55 -22.56 -11.16
CA LEU A 26 21.39 -21.68 -11.30
C LEU A 26 21.76 -20.35 -11.98
N SER A 27 22.93 -19.77 -11.64
CA SER A 27 23.45 -18.57 -12.32
C SER A 27 23.69 -18.82 -13.80
N SER A 28 24.27 -19.96 -14.12
CA SER A 28 24.55 -20.37 -15.50
C SER A 28 23.24 -20.57 -16.28
N LEU A 29 22.24 -21.20 -15.68
CA LEU A 29 20.92 -21.37 -16.28
C LEU A 29 20.21 -20.02 -16.52
N ILE A 30 20.30 -19.10 -15.56
CA ILE A 30 19.81 -17.72 -15.69
C ILE A 30 20.44 -17.02 -16.90
N ASN A 31 21.75 -17.16 -17.09
CA ASN A 31 22.48 -16.56 -18.21
C ASN A 31 22.14 -17.23 -19.54
N LEU A 32 21.97 -18.56 -19.55
CA LEU A 32 21.55 -19.30 -20.74
C LEU A 32 20.15 -18.88 -21.19
N LEU A 33 19.20 -18.73 -20.27
CA LEU A 33 17.84 -18.26 -20.60
C LEU A 33 17.80 -16.82 -21.11
N GLN A 34 18.85 -16.02 -20.88
CA GLN A 34 18.98 -14.67 -21.45
C GLN A 34 19.52 -14.68 -22.90
N ALA A 35 20.15 -15.75 -23.33
CA ALA A 35 20.71 -15.83 -24.68
C ALA A 35 19.62 -16.15 -25.70
N GLU A 36 19.50 -15.32 -26.74
CA GLU A 36 18.49 -15.48 -27.82
C GLU A 36 18.55 -16.86 -28.52
N ILE A 37 19.73 -17.48 -28.56
CA ILE A 37 19.91 -18.79 -29.18
C ILE A 37 19.23 -19.89 -28.35
N ALA A 38 19.27 -19.78 -27.02
CA ALA A 38 18.68 -20.76 -26.12
C ALA A 38 17.15 -20.60 -26.04
N THR A 39 16.63 -19.38 -26.11
CA THR A 39 15.18 -19.11 -26.11
C THR A 39 14.50 -19.65 -27.37
N ASN A 40 15.19 -19.65 -28.51
CA ASN A 40 14.70 -20.23 -29.78
C ASN A 40 14.65 -21.77 -29.79
N GLN A 41 15.32 -22.44 -28.84
CA GLN A 41 15.31 -23.90 -28.72
C GLN A 41 14.41 -24.40 -27.58
N LEU A 42 13.76 -23.49 -26.86
CA LEU A 42 12.89 -23.82 -25.75
C LEU A 42 11.56 -24.37 -26.29
N THR A 43 11.11 -25.49 -25.74
CA THR A 43 9.80 -26.08 -26.04
C THR A 43 8.98 -26.18 -24.75
N MET A 44 7.65 -26.26 -24.85
CA MET A 44 6.77 -26.43 -23.68
C MET A 44 7.16 -27.59 -22.74
N PRO A 45 7.44 -28.81 -23.21
CA PRO A 45 7.84 -29.91 -22.32
C PRO A 45 9.15 -29.59 -21.58
N VAL A 46 10.10 -28.90 -22.22
CA VAL A 46 11.35 -28.48 -21.56
C VAL A 46 11.06 -27.42 -20.49
N CYS A 47 10.13 -26.49 -20.73
CA CYS A 47 9.72 -25.51 -19.72
C CYS A 47 9.09 -26.21 -18.50
N ILE A 48 8.21 -27.18 -18.73
CA ILE A 48 7.56 -27.97 -17.69
C ILE A 48 8.60 -28.78 -16.90
N GLU A 49 9.55 -29.41 -17.58
CA GLU A 49 10.64 -30.16 -16.94
C GLU A 49 11.52 -29.25 -16.07
N ILE A 50 11.89 -28.07 -16.57
CA ILE A 50 12.63 -27.07 -15.79
C ILE A 50 11.84 -26.70 -14.53
N LEU A 51 10.54 -26.40 -14.65
CA LEU A 51 9.71 -26.07 -13.49
C LEU A 51 9.63 -27.22 -12.48
N ASN A 52 9.48 -28.46 -12.92
CA ASN A 52 9.44 -29.64 -12.06
C ASN A 52 10.78 -29.90 -11.35
N VAL A 53 11.91 -29.66 -12.03
CA VAL A 53 13.25 -29.75 -11.43
C VAL A 53 13.43 -28.64 -10.39
N LEU A 54 13.03 -27.41 -10.69
CA LEU A 54 13.07 -26.29 -9.76
C LEU A 54 12.15 -26.50 -8.55
N HIS A 55 10.96 -27.07 -8.75
CA HIS A 55 10.04 -27.41 -7.66
C HIS A 55 10.67 -28.43 -6.70
N ARG A 56 11.24 -29.53 -7.22
CA ARG A 56 11.96 -30.52 -6.42
C ARG A 56 13.17 -29.92 -5.70
N LEU A 57 13.96 -29.09 -6.40
CA LEU A 57 15.12 -28.42 -5.83
C LEU A 57 14.72 -27.47 -4.69
N TYR A 58 13.67 -26.67 -4.89
CA TYR A 58 13.10 -25.80 -3.86
C TYR A 58 12.63 -26.61 -2.65
N PHE A 59 12.00 -27.76 -2.87
CA PHE A 59 11.51 -28.63 -1.80
C PHE A 59 12.66 -29.19 -0.94
N VAL A 60 13.79 -29.52 -1.56
CA VAL A 60 14.94 -30.16 -0.90
C VAL A 60 15.85 -29.13 -0.20
N ARG A 61 16.11 -28.00 -0.84
CA ARG A 61 17.05 -26.99 -0.33
C ARG A 61 16.37 -26.06 0.69
N THR A 62 17.17 -25.47 1.57
CA THR A 62 16.71 -24.59 2.66
C THR A 62 17.27 -23.17 2.56
N ASP A 63 18.24 -22.94 1.68
CA ASP A 63 18.89 -21.63 1.55
C ASP A 63 18.01 -20.60 0.82
N LEU A 64 17.84 -19.41 1.39
CA LEU A 64 16.97 -18.37 0.85
C LEU A 64 17.51 -17.76 -0.46
N LYS A 65 18.84 -17.73 -0.65
CA LYS A 65 19.43 -17.20 -1.89
C LYS A 65 19.16 -18.14 -3.05
N THR A 66 19.29 -19.46 -2.85
CA THR A 66 18.89 -20.45 -3.85
C THR A 66 17.41 -20.31 -4.21
N HIS A 67 16.53 -20.15 -3.24
CA HIS A 67 15.09 -19.94 -3.47
C HIS A 67 14.79 -18.67 -4.30
N LEU A 68 15.49 -17.56 -4.03
CA LEU A 68 15.33 -16.33 -4.82
C LEU A 68 15.81 -16.52 -6.26
N ARG A 69 16.91 -17.25 -6.46
CA ARG A 69 17.40 -17.58 -7.82
C ARG A 69 16.42 -18.47 -8.58
N ILE A 70 15.79 -19.43 -7.90
CA ILE A 70 14.73 -20.26 -8.48
C ILE A 70 13.57 -19.38 -8.98
N LEU A 71 13.05 -18.47 -8.16
CA LEU A 71 11.98 -17.56 -8.60
C LEU A 71 12.41 -16.66 -9.76
N LYS A 72 13.67 -16.20 -9.80
CA LYS A 72 14.20 -15.43 -10.94
C LYS A 72 14.23 -16.23 -12.24
N ILE A 73 14.43 -17.55 -12.17
CA ILE A 73 14.36 -18.42 -13.35
C ILE A 73 12.91 -18.51 -13.84
N VAL A 74 11.95 -18.69 -12.92
CA VAL A 74 10.52 -18.72 -13.24
C VAL A 74 10.08 -17.42 -13.90
N ASP A 75 10.46 -16.26 -13.35
CA ASP A 75 10.22 -14.92 -13.92
C ASP A 75 10.71 -14.82 -15.37
N LYS A 76 11.92 -15.31 -15.65
CA LYS A 76 12.46 -15.33 -17.02
C LYS A 76 11.65 -16.23 -17.95
N ILE A 77 11.27 -17.41 -17.49
CA ILE A 77 10.46 -18.35 -18.30
C ILE A 77 9.13 -17.69 -18.65
N PHE A 78 8.48 -17.02 -17.69
CA PHE A 78 7.21 -16.31 -17.92
C PHE A 78 7.32 -15.18 -18.95
N HIS A 79 8.46 -14.52 -19.05
CA HIS A 79 8.72 -13.53 -20.11
C HIS A 79 9.03 -14.16 -21.48
N ILE A 80 9.65 -15.34 -21.51
CA ILE A 80 10.02 -16.03 -22.76
C ILE A 80 8.81 -16.69 -23.43
N VAL A 81 7.96 -17.36 -22.65
CA VAL A 81 6.79 -18.12 -23.13
C VAL A 81 5.88 -17.33 -24.08
N PRO A 82 5.38 -16.13 -23.70
CA PRO A 82 4.50 -15.35 -24.59
C PRO A 82 5.24 -14.76 -25.80
N SER A 83 6.56 -14.60 -25.71
CA SER A 83 7.38 -14.05 -26.79
C SER A 83 7.73 -15.10 -27.86
N CYS A 84 7.56 -16.39 -27.57
CA CYS A 84 7.91 -17.49 -28.47
C CYS A 84 6.66 -18.10 -29.11
N SER A 85 6.44 -17.82 -30.40
CA SER A 85 5.24 -18.26 -31.14
C SER A 85 5.04 -19.78 -31.18
N GLN A 86 6.11 -20.56 -31.09
CA GLN A 86 6.06 -22.04 -31.05
C GLN A 86 5.49 -22.58 -29.73
N ILE A 87 5.69 -21.83 -28.64
CA ILE A 87 5.31 -22.19 -27.27
C ILE A 87 3.88 -21.70 -26.99
N ALA A 88 3.56 -20.49 -27.45
CA ALA A 88 2.23 -19.88 -27.29
C ALA A 88 1.09 -20.69 -27.93
N ALA A 89 1.35 -21.45 -28.99
CA ALA A 89 0.34 -22.24 -29.68
C ALA A 89 -0.13 -23.48 -28.89
N THR A 90 0.77 -24.09 -28.09
CA THR A 90 0.50 -25.28 -27.27
C THR A 90 0.06 -24.93 -25.84
N ALA A 91 0.22 -23.67 -25.44
CA ALA A 91 -0.31 -23.13 -24.20
C ALA A 91 -1.84 -22.90 -24.22
N ASN A 92 -2.52 -23.10 -25.35
CA ASN A 92 -3.97 -22.87 -25.46
C ASN A 92 -4.82 -24.12 -25.15
N GLU A 93 -4.21 -25.28 -24.93
CA GLU A 93 -4.89 -26.50 -24.45
C GLU A 93 -4.90 -26.49 -22.91
N ASP A 94 -5.66 -25.55 -22.35
CA ASP A 94 -5.69 -25.19 -20.92
C ASP A 94 -6.50 -26.17 -20.04
N HIS A 95 -6.25 -27.47 -20.18
CA HIS A 95 -6.62 -28.40 -19.13
C HIS A 95 -5.48 -28.44 -18.11
N LEU A 96 -5.79 -28.10 -16.85
CA LEU A 96 -4.84 -28.13 -15.72
C LEU A 96 -4.53 -29.58 -15.32
N VAL A 97 -3.92 -30.34 -16.23
CA VAL A 97 -3.51 -31.73 -16.01
C VAL A 97 -2.15 -31.74 -15.32
N PRO A 98 -2.03 -32.41 -14.15
CA PRO A 98 -0.74 -32.55 -13.48
C PRO A 98 0.32 -33.20 -14.37
N GLY A 99 1.52 -32.60 -14.41
CA GLY A 99 2.66 -33.12 -15.17
C GLY A 99 2.68 -32.74 -16.66
N GLU A 100 1.55 -32.35 -17.25
CA GLU A 100 1.45 -31.97 -18.66
C GLU A 100 1.19 -30.47 -18.85
N SER A 101 0.54 -29.83 -17.88
CA SER A 101 0.22 -28.41 -17.93
C SER A 101 1.34 -27.53 -17.37
N PHE A 102 1.78 -26.58 -18.18
CA PHE A 102 2.73 -25.53 -17.76
C PHE A 102 2.16 -24.65 -16.63
N LEU A 103 0.88 -24.30 -16.72
CA LEU A 103 0.20 -23.51 -15.69
C LEU A 103 0.14 -24.27 -14.37
N PHE A 104 -0.15 -25.58 -14.43
CA PHE A 104 -0.17 -26.43 -13.23
C PHE A 104 1.23 -26.54 -12.59
N ALA A 105 2.27 -26.86 -13.38
CA ALA A 105 3.64 -27.00 -12.86
C ALA A 105 4.15 -25.69 -12.25
N SER A 106 3.79 -24.56 -12.85
CA SER A 106 4.10 -23.23 -12.32
C SER A 106 3.37 -22.97 -11.01
N LEU A 107 2.06 -23.24 -10.95
CA LEU A 107 1.25 -23.07 -9.76
C LEU A 107 1.74 -23.97 -8.62
N GLU A 108 2.11 -25.21 -8.88
CA GLU A 108 2.64 -26.14 -7.87
C GLU A 108 3.87 -25.56 -7.16
N LEU A 109 4.83 -25.02 -7.93
CA LEU A 109 6.01 -24.34 -7.39
C LEU A 109 5.65 -23.11 -6.57
N LEU A 110 4.80 -22.22 -7.10
CA LEU A 110 4.44 -20.95 -6.44
C LEU A 110 3.63 -21.18 -5.15
N ILE A 111 2.76 -22.19 -5.13
CA ILE A 111 2.05 -22.63 -3.92
C ILE A 111 3.03 -23.22 -2.92
N CYS A 112 3.96 -24.08 -3.35
CA CYS A 112 4.98 -24.64 -2.48
C CYS A 112 5.78 -23.54 -1.77
N VAL A 113 6.10 -22.46 -2.48
CA VAL A 113 6.76 -21.28 -1.90
C VAL A 113 5.86 -20.60 -0.85
N LEU A 114 4.58 -20.34 -1.14
CA LEU A 114 3.66 -19.71 -0.18
C LEU A 114 3.50 -20.54 1.10
N ILE A 115 3.21 -21.84 0.97
CA ILE A 115 2.99 -22.72 2.12
C ILE A 115 4.27 -22.80 2.96
N SER A 116 5.45 -22.80 2.34
CA SER A 116 6.75 -22.83 3.05
C SER A 116 6.93 -21.65 4.00
N TYR A 117 6.43 -20.47 3.63
CA TYR A 117 6.52 -19.27 4.45
C TYR A 117 5.32 -19.05 5.38
N TYR A 118 4.14 -19.52 5.00
CA TYR A 118 2.90 -19.32 5.76
C TYR A 118 2.10 -20.64 5.86
N PRO A 119 2.55 -21.61 6.67
CA PRO A 119 1.95 -22.96 6.73
C PRO A 119 0.49 -22.95 7.21
N ASN A 120 0.12 -21.95 8.03
CA ASN A 120 -1.22 -21.80 8.59
C ASN A 120 -2.29 -21.51 7.52
N ILE A 121 -1.89 -21.25 6.28
CA ILE A 121 -2.77 -21.17 5.10
C ILE A 121 -3.46 -22.51 4.83
N ALA A 122 -2.77 -23.62 5.09
CA ALA A 122 -3.26 -24.95 4.79
C ALA A 122 -4.33 -25.45 5.77
N GLY A 123 -4.69 -24.64 6.79
CA GLY A 123 -5.65 -25.03 7.82
C GLY A 123 -5.21 -26.30 8.55
N ASP A 124 -6.09 -27.30 8.63
CA ASP A 124 -5.85 -28.60 9.27
C ASP A 124 -5.10 -29.60 8.38
N LEU A 125 -4.61 -29.19 7.19
CA LEU A 125 -3.78 -30.05 6.35
C LEU A 125 -2.50 -30.41 7.13
N GLN A 126 -2.38 -31.70 7.47
CA GLN A 126 -1.19 -32.24 8.11
C GLN A 126 -0.01 -32.15 7.14
N LEU A 127 0.72 -31.04 7.20
CA LEU A 127 1.93 -30.83 6.43
C LEU A 127 2.95 -31.91 6.81
N GLY A 128 3.55 -32.55 5.80
CA GLY A 128 4.50 -33.65 5.99
C GLY A 128 5.74 -33.26 6.80
N PRO A 129 6.51 -34.24 7.29
CA PRO A 129 7.61 -34.04 8.25
C PRO A 129 8.73 -33.11 7.71
N ILE A 130 8.99 -33.12 6.40
CA ILE A 130 9.98 -32.25 5.74
C ILE A 130 9.57 -30.77 5.86
N PHE A 131 8.27 -30.51 5.73
CA PHE A 131 7.71 -29.17 5.85
C PHE A 131 7.78 -28.66 7.29
N GLN A 132 7.48 -29.54 8.26
CA GLN A 132 7.63 -29.24 9.69
C GLN A 132 9.09 -28.95 10.08
N MET A 133 10.05 -29.68 9.49
CA MET A 133 11.47 -29.43 9.68
C MET A 133 11.91 -28.06 9.15
N LYS A 134 11.45 -27.66 7.95
CA LYS A 134 11.69 -26.31 7.40
C LYS A 134 11.09 -25.20 8.28
N LEU A 135 9.92 -25.45 8.87
CA LEU A 135 9.28 -24.52 9.81
C LEU A 135 10.06 -24.38 11.11
N SER A 136 10.69 -25.44 11.61
CA SER A 136 11.53 -25.41 12.81
C SER A 136 12.85 -24.65 12.59
N MET A 137 13.34 -24.56 11.35
CA MET A 137 14.58 -23.85 10.99
C MET A 137 14.37 -22.35 10.71
N LYS A 138 13.13 -21.84 10.85
CA LYS A 138 12.79 -20.40 10.73
C LYS A 138 13.35 -19.52 11.85
N SER A 139 14.17 -20.05 12.76
CA SER A 139 14.77 -19.24 13.82
C SER A 139 15.81 -18.28 13.25
N ASN A 140 15.40 -17.01 13.07
CA ASN A 140 16.22 -15.83 12.83
C ASN A 140 16.91 -15.71 11.45
N ALA A 141 16.33 -16.26 10.38
CA ALA A 141 16.73 -15.84 9.03
C ALA A 141 16.20 -14.43 8.74
N ASP A 142 16.97 -13.61 8.01
CA ASP A 142 16.64 -12.22 7.66
C ASP A 142 15.17 -12.09 7.19
N ASN A 143 14.28 -11.59 8.05
CA ASN A 143 12.87 -11.38 7.73
C ASN A 143 12.68 -10.63 6.40
N GLN A 144 13.62 -9.76 6.05
CA GLN A 144 13.67 -9.07 4.75
C GLN A 144 13.78 -10.00 3.55
N GLN A 145 14.64 -11.02 3.59
CA GLN A 145 14.81 -11.95 2.47
C GLN A 145 13.57 -12.83 2.27
N ILE A 146 12.94 -13.25 3.37
CA ILE A 146 11.66 -13.98 3.35
C ILE A 146 10.55 -13.10 2.75
N ASN A 147 10.50 -11.83 3.15
CA ASN A 147 9.54 -10.87 2.59
C ASN A 147 9.78 -10.64 1.09
N ASN A 148 11.04 -10.54 0.65
CA ASN A 148 11.38 -10.41 -0.76
C ASN A 148 10.96 -11.65 -1.56
N LEU A 149 11.11 -12.85 -1.00
CA LEU A 149 10.61 -14.09 -1.59
C LEU A 149 9.09 -14.08 -1.75
N PHE A 150 8.36 -13.66 -0.72
CA PHE A 150 6.91 -13.51 -0.80
C PHE A 150 6.50 -12.51 -1.88
N LEU A 151 7.12 -11.33 -1.90
CA LEU A 151 6.82 -10.30 -2.89
C LEU A 151 7.10 -10.77 -4.33
N ALA A 152 8.23 -11.46 -4.55
CA ALA A 152 8.55 -12.06 -5.85
C ALA A 152 7.52 -13.13 -6.24
N ASN A 153 7.07 -13.95 -5.29
CA ASN A 153 6.06 -14.96 -5.54
C ASN A 153 4.69 -14.37 -5.90
N VAL A 154 4.23 -13.33 -5.19
CA VAL A 154 2.97 -12.64 -5.50
C VAL A 154 3.03 -11.98 -6.89
N LYS A 155 4.18 -11.40 -7.28
CA LYS A 155 4.40 -10.89 -8.64
C LYS A 155 4.25 -12.00 -9.69
N LEU A 156 4.90 -13.14 -9.48
CA LEU A 156 4.82 -14.28 -10.38
C LEU A 156 3.40 -14.86 -10.47
N LEU A 157 2.65 -14.91 -9.36
CA LEU A 157 1.24 -15.31 -9.40
C LEU A 157 0.41 -14.36 -10.27
N SER A 158 0.69 -13.05 -10.22
CA SER A 158 0.03 -12.07 -11.11
C SER A 158 0.34 -12.34 -12.57
N GLU A 159 1.61 -12.63 -12.88
CA GLU A 159 2.06 -12.93 -14.24
C GLU A 159 1.50 -14.27 -14.74
N LEU A 160 1.41 -15.28 -13.88
CA LEU A 160 0.79 -16.57 -14.21
C LEU A 160 -0.65 -16.40 -14.69
N ILE A 161 -1.43 -15.54 -14.03
CA ILE A 161 -2.81 -15.25 -14.43
C ILE A 161 -2.84 -14.57 -15.80
N THR A 162 -1.89 -13.68 -16.10
CA THR A 162 -1.80 -13.04 -17.44
C THR A 162 -1.41 -14.01 -18.55
N LEU A 163 -0.73 -15.12 -18.22
CA LEU A 163 -0.36 -16.16 -19.18
C LEU A 163 -1.53 -17.10 -19.50
N CYS A 164 -2.54 -17.19 -18.63
CA CYS A 164 -3.73 -18.00 -18.86
C CYS A 164 -4.71 -17.24 -19.76
N THR A 165 -4.91 -17.73 -20.97
CA THR A 165 -5.77 -17.08 -21.98
C THR A 165 -7.17 -17.65 -22.04
N THR A 166 -7.40 -18.87 -21.55
CA THR A 166 -8.73 -19.47 -21.53
C THR A 166 -9.54 -19.11 -20.28
N THR A 167 -10.86 -19.02 -20.46
CA THR A 167 -11.79 -18.79 -19.36
C THR A 167 -11.87 -19.96 -18.38
N GLU A 168 -11.76 -21.20 -18.87
CA GLU A 168 -11.80 -22.41 -18.04
C GLU A 168 -10.59 -22.49 -17.09
N GLY A 169 -9.38 -22.20 -17.59
CA GLY A 169 -8.17 -22.13 -16.76
C GLY A 169 -8.28 -21.04 -15.70
N LEU A 170 -8.74 -19.84 -16.06
CA LEU A 170 -8.95 -18.74 -15.11
C LEU A 170 -9.98 -19.08 -14.03
N GLN A 171 -11.08 -19.73 -14.39
CA GLN A 171 -12.11 -20.19 -13.44
C GLN A 171 -11.57 -21.22 -12.43
N ALA A 172 -10.58 -22.02 -12.81
CA ALA A 172 -9.94 -22.97 -11.90
C ALA A 172 -8.81 -22.34 -11.06
N LEU A 173 -7.99 -21.46 -11.65
CA LEU A 173 -6.83 -20.86 -11.00
C LEU A 173 -7.18 -19.77 -9.98
N ILE A 174 -8.07 -18.84 -10.36
CA ILE A 174 -8.37 -17.64 -9.56
C ILE A 174 -8.88 -18.00 -8.16
N PRO A 175 -9.86 -18.91 -7.99
CA PRO A 175 -10.35 -19.25 -6.65
C PRO A 175 -9.26 -19.81 -5.74
N VAL A 176 -8.36 -20.64 -6.27
CA VAL A 176 -7.25 -21.24 -5.51
C VAL A 176 -6.26 -20.17 -5.07
N ILE A 177 -5.78 -19.35 -6.01
CA ILE A 177 -4.80 -18.30 -5.72
C ILE A 177 -5.39 -17.25 -4.77
N LEU A 178 -6.64 -16.85 -4.99
CA LEU A 178 -7.36 -15.91 -4.15
C LEU A 178 -7.49 -16.44 -2.71
N GLN A 179 -7.92 -17.68 -2.53
CA GLN A 179 -8.05 -18.28 -1.20
C GLN A 179 -6.70 -18.34 -0.48
N LEU A 180 -5.62 -18.68 -1.19
CA LEU A 180 -4.26 -18.69 -0.64
C LEU A 180 -3.81 -17.29 -0.22
N LEU A 181 -4.03 -16.27 -1.03
CA LEU A 181 -3.62 -14.91 -0.69
C LEU A 181 -4.50 -14.25 0.37
N LEU A 182 -5.79 -14.60 0.43
CA LEU A 182 -6.65 -14.15 1.53
C LEU A 182 -6.22 -14.78 2.87
N SER A 183 -5.87 -16.07 2.86
CA SER A 183 -5.33 -16.73 4.05
C SER A 183 -3.93 -16.26 4.43
N THR A 184 -3.04 -15.93 3.49
CA THR A 184 -1.76 -15.24 3.82
C THR A 184 -2.05 -13.91 4.49
N SER A 185 -3.00 -13.11 3.95
CA SER A 185 -3.34 -11.80 4.49
C SER A 185 -3.84 -11.89 5.94
N TYR A 186 -4.65 -12.90 6.24
CA TYR A 186 -5.12 -13.17 7.61
C TYR A 186 -3.97 -13.48 8.57
N VAL A 187 -3.04 -14.35 8.16
CA VAL A 187 -1.87 -14.70 8.98
C VAL A 187 -0.99 -13.47 9.19
N LEU A 188 -0.79 -12.65 8.15
CA LEU A 188 -0.03 -11.41 8.22
C LEU A 188 -0.65 -10.39 9.18
N LEU A 189 -1.98 -10.22 9.13
CA LEU A 189 -2.72 -9.34 10.05
C LEU A 189 -2.63 -9.82 11.51
N SER A 190 -2.50 -11.13 11.71
CA SER A 190 -2.31 -11.72 13.05
C SER A 190 -0.89 -11.51 13.58
N THR A 191 0.10 -11.28 12.72
CA THR A 191 1.50 -11.10 13.09
C THR A 191 1.86 -9.62 13.13
N LYS A 192 2.18 -9.07 14.32
CA LYS A 192 2.63 -7.68 14.47
C LYS A 192 4.09 -7.53 13.97
N ASN A 193 4.26 -7.39 12.65
CA ASN A 193 5.57 -7.27 11.99
C ASN A 193 5.72 -5.93 11.26
N ASP A 194 6.90 -5.31 11.30
CA ASP A 194 7.18 -4.01 10.65
C ASP A 194 6.94 -4.01 9.12
N TYR A 195 7.03 -5.18 8.48
CA TYR A 195 6.85 -5.35 7.02
C TYR A 195 5.42 -5.74 6.61
N GLN A 196 4.49 -5.86 7.56
CA GLN A 196 3.12 -6.31 7.30
C GLN A 196 2.43 -5.42 6.25
N THR A 197 2.63 -4.10 6.31
CA THR A 197 1.99 -3.15 5.40
C THR A 197 2.43 -3.36 3.95
N SER A 198 3.72 -3.54 3.68
CA SER A 198 4.22 -3.74 2.31
C SER A 198 3.74 -5.04 1.68
N LEU A 199 3.68 -6.12 2.48
CA LEU A 199 3.19 -7.42 2.03
C LEU A 199 1.69 -7.37 1.70
N LEU A 200 0.89 -6.75 2.57
CA LEU A 200 -0.54 -6.52 2.34
C LEU A 200 -0.79 -5.62 1.12
N THR A 201 0.04 -4.60 0.89
CA THR A 201 -0.08 -3.78 -0.33
C THR A 201 0.18 -4.58 -1.60
N ALA A 202 1.13 -5.51 -1.59
CA ALA A 202 1.41 -6.36 -2.76
C ALA A 202 0.24 -7.31 -3.07
N ILE A 203 -0.42 -7.86 -2.04
CA ILE A 203 -1.64 -8.67 -2.22
C ILE A 203 -2.76 -7.82 -2.84
N ASN A 204 -2.97 -6.59 -2.36
CA ASN A 204 -3.97 -5.69 -2.94
C ASN A 204 -3.66 -5.30 -4.38
N GLN A 205 -2.39 -5.07 -4.72
CA GLN A 205 -1.95 -4.82 -6.10
C GLN A 205 -2.19 -6.04 -7.00
N PHE A 206 -1.97 -7.26 -6.49
CA PHE A 206 -2.32 -8.48 -7.22
C PHE A 206 -3.82 -8.56 -7.51
N LEU A 207 -4.67 -8.28 -6.50
CA LEU A 207 -6.12 -8.23 -6.67
C LEU A 207 -6.52 -7.16 -7.69
N GLU A 208 -5.88 -6.00 -7.65
CA GLU A 208 -6.09 -4.94 -8.62
C GLU A 208 -5.74 -5.38 -10.06
N ASN A 209 -4.62 -6.09 -10.22
CA ASN A 209 -4.14 -6.58 -11.51
C ASN A 209 -5.03 -7.66 -12.11
N ILE A 210 -5.54 -8.62 -11.33
CA ILE A 210 -6.49 -9.64 -11.82
C ILE A 210 -7.67 -8.99 -12.55
N PHE A 211 -8.16 -7.86 -12.04
CA PHE A 211 -9.40 -7.27 -12.52
C PHE A 211 -9.17 -6.46 -13.80
N SER A 212 -7.96 -5.96 -14.01
CA SER A 212 -7.57 -5.37 -15.30
C SER A 212 -7.46 -6.43 -16.41
N THR A 213 -7.20 -7.69 -16.05
CA THR A 213 -6.95 -8.78 -17.01
C THR A 213 -8.20 -9.62 -17.27
N THR A 214 -9.11 -9.76 -16.30
CA THR A 214 -10.33 -10.57 -16.44
C THR A 214 -11.56 -9.73 -16.80
N ILE A 215 -12.14 -9.98 -17.97
CA ILE A 215 -13.34 -9.27 -18.48
C ILE A 215 -14.65 -9.98 -18.05
N ASP A 216 -14.59 -11.23 -17.55
CA ASP A 216 -15.79 -11.99 -17.20
C ASP A 216 -16.41 -11.55 -15.85
N ASN A 217 -17.57 -10.92 -15.94
CA ASN A 217 -18.36 -10.43 -14.80
C ASN A 217 -18.64 -11.51 -13.74
N ASN A 218 -18.77 -12.78 -14.16
CA ASN A 218 -19.04 -13.88 -13.23
C ASN A 218 -17.85 -14.16 -12.32
N ILE A 219 -16.63 -14.13 -12.88
CA ILE A 219 -15.39 -14.33 -12.12
C ILE A 219 -15.20 -13.17 -11.14
N LEU A 220 -15.48 -11.93 -11.58
CA LEU A 220 -15.42 -10.75 -10.72
C LEU A 220 -16.40 -10.87 -9.54
N TYR A 221 -17.64 -11.26 -9.82
CA TYR A 221 -18.67 -11.46 -8.80
C TYR A 221 -18.27 -12.55 -7.81
N CYS A 222 -17.82 -13.71 -8.30
CA CYS A 222 -17.34 -14.79 -7.45
C CYS A 222 -16.18 -14.34 -6.56
N THR A 223 -15.22 -13.59 -7.10
CA THR A 223 -14.09 -13.05 -6.34
C THR A 223 -14.54 -12.13 -5.21
N ILE A 224 -15.46 -11.20 -5.48
CA ILE A 224 -16.05 -10.33 -4.46
C ILE A 224 -16.73 -11.15 -3.36
N VAL A 225 -17.60 -12.09 -3.75
CA VAL A 225 -18.33 -12.93 -2.80
C VAL A 225 -17.38 -13.78 -1.96
N THR A 226 -16.31 -14.30 -2.55
CA THR A 226 -15.30 -15.06 -1.79
C THR A 226 -14.56 -14.20 -0.77
N ILE A 227 -14.23 -12.94 -1.07
CA ILE A 227 -13.59 -12.05 -0.09
C ILE A 227 -14.53 -11.76 1.08
N ILE A 228 -15.80 -11.47 0.79
CA ILE A 228 -16.83 -11.20 1.80
C ILE A 228 -17.05 -12.45 2.67
N ASN A 229 -17.26 -13.61 2.05
CA ASN A 229 -17.48 -14.87 2.75
C ASN A 229 -16.26 -15.31 3.54
N PHE A 230 -15.06 -15.14 3.00
CA PHE A 230 -13.81 -15.42 3.69
C PHE A 230 -13.72 -14.59 4.97
N ARG A 231 -13.97 -13.28 4.90
CA ARG A 231 -13.97 -12.42 6.09
C ARG A 231 -15.07 -12.78 7.07
N ALA A 232 -16.29 -13.07 6.58
CA ALA A 232 -17.41 -13.50 7.41
C ALA A 232 -17.07 -14.76 8.21
N ASN A 233 -16.47 -15.76 7.57
CA ASN A 233 -16.02 -17.01 8.22
C ASN A 233 -14.88 -16.80 9.24
N LEU A 234 -14.14 -15.70 9.12
CA LEU A 234 -13.08 -15.33 10.07
C LEU A 234 -13.55 -14.45 11.23
N MET A 235 -14.77 -13.89 11.17
CA MET A 235 -15.36 -13.13 12.29
C MET A 235 -15.42 -13.95 13.57
N ASP A 236 -15.51 -15.28 13.46
CA ASP A 236 -15.53 -16.20 14.59
C ASP A 236 -14.16 -16.32 15.32
N LYS A 237 -13.08 -15.72 14.79
CA LYS A 237 -11.70 -15.90 15.27
C LYS A 237 -11.04 -14.65 15.90
N ASN A 238 -11.82 -13.63 16.31
CA ASN A 238 -11.36 -12.46 17.08
C ASN A 238 -10.32 -11.54 16.40
N LEU A 239 -10.21 -11.51 15.08
CA LEU A 239 -9.44 -10.48 14.37
C LEU A 239 -10.34 -9.31 13.97
N SER A 240 -9.96 -8.13 14.44
CA SER A 240 -10.74 -6.89 14.34
C SER A 240 -10.41 -6.03 13.12
N ASP A 241 -9.32 -6.29 12.38
CA ASP A 241 -8.94 -5.43 11.26
C ASP A 241 -9.76 -5.74 10.00
N ASN A 242 -10.89 -5.05 9.86
CA ASN A 242 -11.70 -5.03 8.65
C ASN A 242 -11.09 -4.18 7.54
N GLY A 243 -10.16 -3.27 7.87
CA GLY A 243 -9.65 -2.24 6.97
C GLY A 243 -8.97 -2.83 5.73
N HIS A 244 -8.15 -3.87 5.90
CA HIS A 244 -7.48 -4.52 4.77
C HIS A 244 -8.48 -5.09 3.74
N PHE A 245 -9.47 -5.86 4.19
CA PHE A 245 -10.44 -6.50 3.30
C PHE A 245 -11.37 -5.48 2.63
N VAL A 246 -11.72 -4.40 3.33
CA VAL A 246 -12.44 -3.26 2.73
C VAL A 246 -11.61 -2.59 1.65
N GLN A 247 -10.31 -2.40 1.87
CA GLN A 247 -9.41 -1.85 0.86
C GLN A 247 -9.31 -2.76 -0.37
N SER A 248 -9.20 -4.08 -0.15
CA SER A 248 -9.23 -5.09 -1.22
C SER A 248 -10.52 -4.97 -2.03
N LEU A 249 -11.69 -5.06 -1.40
CA LEU A 249 -12.97 -4.95 -2.10
C LEU A 249 -13.12 -3.62 -2.85
N THR A 250 -12.59 -2.53 -2.29
CA THR A 250 -12.67 -1.21 -2.90
C THR A 250 -11.84 -1.12 -4.18
N SER A 251 -10.61 -1.61 -4.17
CA SER A 251 -9.77 -1.61 -5.39
C SER A 251 -10.41 -2.44 -6.50
N LEU A 252 -11.06 -3.56 -6.14
CA LEU A 252 -11.80 -4.38 -7.10
C LEU A 252 -12.98 -3.64 -7.74
N MET A 253 -13.78 -2.97 -6.91
CA MET A 253 -14.97 -2.27 -7.38
C MET A 253 -14.63 -1.09 -8.29
N ILE A 254 -13.57 -0.33 -8.00
CA ILE A 254 -13.16 0.85 -8.79
C ILE A 254 -12.78 0.48 -10.22
N ASN A 255 -12.05 -0.63 -10.39
CA ASN A 255 -11.56 -1.06 -11.70
C ASN A 255 -12.63 -1.77 -12.54
N SER A 256 -13.76 -2.11 -11.92
CA SER A 256 -14.86 -2.78 -12.58
C SER A 256 -15.90 -1.79 -13.12
N THR A 257 -16.22 -1.87 -14.40
CA THR A 257 -17.22 -1.01 -15.04
C THR A 257 -18.63 -1.61 -15.02
N SER A 258 -18.74 -2.91 -14.81
CA SER A 258 -19.94 -3.72 -15.00
C SER A 258 -20.54 -4.28 -13.70
N ILE A 259 -19.84 -4.19 -12.58
CA ILE A 259 -20.28 -4.83 -11.33
C ILE A 259 -21.47 -4.08 -10.74
N GLN A 260 -22.51 -4.84 -10.40
CA GLN A 260 -23.64 -4.36 -9.62
C GLN A 260 -23.35 -4.53 -8.14
N LEU A 261 -23.69 -3.51 -7.35
CA LEU A 261 -23.49 -3.56 -5.91
C LEU A 261 -24.51 -4.50 -5.28
N THR A 262 -24.02 -5.55 -4.61
CA THR A 262 -24.88 -6.48 -3.87
C THR A 262 -25.18 -5.95 -2.48
N GLU A 263 -26.29 -6.39 -1.90
CA GLU A 263 -26.63 -6.10 -0.50
C GLU A 263 -25.51 -6.55 0.47
N GLN A 264 -24.89 -7.70 0.17
CA GLN A 264 -23.75 -8.22 0.94
C GLN A 264 -22.54 -7.27 0.93
N CYS A 265 -22.25 -6.61 -0.20
CA CYS A 265 -21.21 -5.58 -0.25
C CYS A 265 -21.57 -4.39 0.65
N ILE A 266 -22.81 -3.89 0.56
CA ILE A 266 -23.27 -2.75 1.38
C ILE A 266 -23.13 -3.05 2.86
N ASP A 267 -23.62 -4.22 3.27
CA ASP A 267 -23.57 -4.66 4.66
C ASP A 267 -22.14 -4.84 5.16
N PHE A 268 -21.23 -5.28 4.28
CA PHE A 268 -19.81 -5.36 4.60
C PHE A 268 -19.21 -3.98 4.92
N TYR A 269 -19.45 -2.99 4.05
CA TYR A 269 -19.00 -1.62 4.31
C TYR A 269 -19.66 -1.00 5.55
N ARG A 270 -20.94 -1.28 5.81
CA ARG A 270 -21.63 -0.81 7.03
C ARG A 270 -21.02 -1.39 8.30
N LYS A 271 -20.80 -2.70 8.33
CA LYS A 271 -20.16 -3.36 9.48
C LYS A 271 -18.76 -2.82 9.75
N ALA A 272 -17.98 -2.57 8.70
CA ALA A 272 -16.65 -2.00 8.84
C ALA A 272 -16.69 -0.50 9.24
N PHE A 273 -17.73 0.23 8.83
CA PHE A 273 -17.95 1.61 9.24
C PHE A 273 -18.35 1.72 10.72
N ASP A 274 -19.12 0.77 11.24
CA ASP A 274 -19.53 0.72 12.64
C ASP A 274 -18.45 0.11 13.57
N ASP A 275 -17.25 -0.20 13.04
CA ASP A 275 -16.16 -0.81 13.78
C ASP A 275 -15.54 0.18 14.80
N GLU A 276 -15.12 -0.34 15.96
CA GLU A 276 -14.59 0.48 17.06
C GLU A 276 -13.15 0.96 16.80
N ASP A 277 -12.42 0.27 15.91
CA ASP A 277 -11.04 0.59 15.59
C ASP A 277 -10.90 1.86 14.72
N PRO A 278 -10.22 2.92 15.20
CA PRO A 278 -10.09 4.16 14.45
C PRO A 278 -9.31 4.01 13.14
N GLU A 279 -8.33 3.10 13.06
CA GLU A 279 -7.56 2.88 11.83
C GLU A 279 -8.41 2.24 10.74
N THR A 280 -9.18 1.22 11.10
CA THR A 280 -10.20 0.60 10.24
C THR A 280 -11.22 1.64 9.77
N HIS A 281 -11.75 2.47 10.67
CA HIS A 281 -12.69 3.52 10.30
C HIS A 281 -12.10 4.53 9.31
N ILE A 282 -10.86 5.00 9.52
CA ILE A 282 -10.15 5.88 8.58
C ILE A 282 -10.00 5.21 7.21
N ARG A 283 -9.66 3.92 7.17
CA ARG A 283 -9.53 3.16 5.93
C ARG A 283 -10.85 3.05 5.19
N VAL A 284 -11.95 2.77 5.89
CA VAL A 284 -13.30 2.72 5.32
C VAL A 284 -13.69 4.08 4.72
N LEU A 285 -13.43 5.18 5.41
CA LEU A 285 -13.68 6.53 4.89
C LEU A 285 -12.88 6.81 3.61
N GLN A 286 -11.59 6.45 3.58
CA GLN A 286 -10.76 6.59 2.38
C GLN A 286 -11.27 5.75 1.22
N CYS A 287 -11.71 4.53 1.50
CA CYS A 287 -12.33 3.64 0.52
C CYS A 287 -13.63 4.20 -0.05
N LEU A 288 -14.52 4.70 0.81
CA LEU A 288 -15.77 5.36 0.38
C LEU A 288 -15.47 6.58 -0.48
N ASN A 289 -14.45 7.37 -0.14
CA ASN A 289 -14.05 8.52 -0.93
C ASN A 289 -13.59 8.13 -2.34
N GLN A 290 -12.88 7.01 -2.48
CA GLN A 290 -12.48 6.47 -3.78
C GLN A 290 -13.68 5.93 -4.57
N LEU A 291 -14.61 5.23 -3.92
CA LEU A 291 -15.84 4.73 -4.55
C LEU A 291 -16.75 5.88 -5.02
N PHE A 292 -16.78 7.00 -4.31
CA PHE A 292 -17.54 8.18 -4.75
C PHE A 292 -16.96 8.84 -6.00
N GLN A 293 -15.72 8.50 -6.37
CA GLN A 293 -15.05 8.95 -7.58
C GLN A 293 -15.01 7.87 -8.67
N CYS A 294 -15.60 6.69 -8.44
CA CYS A 294 -15.55 5.62 -9.42
C CYS A 294 -16.28 5.97 -10.73
N SER A 295 -15.84 5.34 -11.81
CA SER A 295 -16.40 5.51 -13.16
C SER A 295 -17.85 4.99 -13.26
N ASN A 296 -18.23 4.02 -12.43
CA ASN A 296 -19.56 3.42 -12.44
C ASN A 296 -20.58 4.32 -11.71
N ILE A 297 -21.33 5.09 -12.51
CA ILE A 297 -22.29 6.09 -12.02
C ILE A 297 -23.37 5.48 -11.14
N SER A 298 -23.86 4.28 -11.48
CA SER A 298 -24.93 3.60 -10.74
C SER A 298 -24.48 3.23 -9.33
N VAL A 299 -23.32 2.58 -9.23
CA VAL A 299 -22.67 2.22 -7.95
C VAL A 299 -22.39 3.46 -7.13
N ARG A 300 -21.77 4.48 -7.74
CA ARG A 300 -21.46 5.75 -7.10
C ARG A 300 -22.71 6.39 -6.49
N ASN A 301 -23.77 6.55 -7.27
CA ASN A 301 -24.98 7.25 -6.83
C ASN A 301 -25.70 6.49 -5.70
N GLN A 302 -25.75 5.15 -5.78
CA GLN A 302 -26.31 4.30 -4.72
C GLN A 302 -25.53 4.45 -3.42
N LEU A 303 -24.19 4.39 -3.47
CA LEU A 303 -23.35 4.53 -2.28
C LEU A 303 -23.43 5.94 -1.69
N ILE A 304 -23.48 6.99 -2.52
CA ILE A 304 -23.68 8.37 -2.06
C ILE A 304 -25.01 8.46 -1.28
N GLN A 305 -26.10 7.97 -1.84
CA GLN A 305 -27.41 8.04 -1.20
C GLN A 305 -27.44 7.31 0.16
N LEU A 306 -26.73 6.19 0.28
CA LEU A 306 -26.70 5.37 1.49
C LEU A 306 -25.76 5.92 2.58
N PHE A 307 -24.56 6.37 2.20
CA PHE A 307 -23.51 6.73 3.16
C PHE A 307 -23.45 8.22 3.50
N THR A 308 -23.89 9.14 2.63
CA THR A 308 -23.92 10.58 2.97
C THR A 308 -24.68 10.91 4.28
N PRO A 309 -25.88 10.36 4.57
CA PRO A 309 -26.54 10.63 5.85
C PRO A 309 -25.78 10.04 7.05
N LEU A 310 -25.14 8.88 6.89
CA LEU A 310 -24.32 8.25 7.93
C LEU A 310 -23.10 9.10 8.26
N LEU A 311 -22.39 9.57 7.24
CA LEU A 311 -21.22 10.46 7.38
C LEU A 311 -21.57 11.77 8.09
N LEU A 312 -22.73 12.35 7.79
CA LEU A 312 -23.19 13.57 8.45
C LEU A 312 -23.52 13.33 9.94
N ASN A 313 -24.09 12.17 10.26
CA ASN A 313 -24.35 11.80 11.65
C ASN A 313 -23.07 11.52 12.42
N GLU A 314 -22.11 10.81 11.81
CA GLU A 314 -20.79 10.60 12.41
C GLU A 314 -20.05 11.91 12.65
N LEU A 315 -20.05 12.82 11.67
CA LEU A 315 -19.43 14.13 11.81
C LEU A 315 -19.95 14.91 13.03
N LYS A 316 -21.22 14.71 13.43
CA LYS A 316 -21.79 15.33 14.63
C LYS A 316 -21.35 14.66 15.94
N LYS A 317 -20.97 13.39 15.91
CA LYS A 317 -20.53 12.62 17.08
C LYS A 317 -19.03 12.77 17.33
N LEU A 318 -18.24 12.96 16.27
CA LEU A 318 -16.79 13.02 16.38
C LEU A 318 -16.35 14.22 17.23
N ASN A 319 -15.41 13.96 18.14
CA ASN A 319 -14.82 14.98 18.99
C ASN A 319 -13.63 15.66 18.30
N GLU A 320 -13.23 16.85 18.79
CA GLU A 320 -12.06 17.60 18.28
C GLU A 320 -10.75 16.77 18.30
N THR A 321 -10.66 15.70 19.09
CA THR A 321 -9.49 14.82 19.16
C THR A 321 -9.35 13.88 17.95
N GLN A 322 -10.43 13.61 17.21
CA GLN A 322 -10.51 12.65 16.10
C GLN A 322 -10.20 13.29 14.73
N HIS A 323 -9.16 14.12 14.70
CA HIS A 323 -8.80 14.97 13.56
C HIS A 323 -8.66 14.22 12.21
N GLN A 324 -8.07 13.01 12.21
CA GLN A 324 -7.86 12.26 10.97
C GLN A 324 -9.19 11.77 10.36
N GLN A 325 -10.12 11.28 11.19
CA GLN A 325 -11.45 10.88 10.75
C GLN A 325 -12.22 12.10 10.21
N ILE A 326 -12.15 13.24 10.90
CA ILE A 326 -12.77 14.49 10.44
C ILE A 326 -12.21 14.90 9.08
N ILE A 327 -10.88 14.92 8.91
CA ILE A 327 -10.24 15.27 7.63
C ILE A 327 -10.71 14.35 6.49
N GLU A 328 -10.80 13.04 6.71
CA GLU A 328 -11.29 12.12 5.67
C GLU A 328 -12.77 12.36 5.32
N ILE A 329 -13.63 12.62 6.31
CA ILE A 329 -15.04 12.98 6.04
C ILE A 329 -15.13 14.29 5.26
N LEU A 330 -14.32 15.30 5.58
CA LEU A 330 -14.29 16.56 4.83
C LEU A 330 -13.83 16.35 3.38
N LYS A 331 -12.85 15.47 3.12
CA LYS A 331 -12.48 15.08 1.75
C LYS A 331 -13.65 14.44 1.01
N ILE A 332 -14.44 13.60 1.67
CA ILE A 332 -15.64 13.00 1.05
C ILE A 332 -16.67 14.10 0.70
N PHE A 333 -16.88 15.09 1.56
CA PHE A 333 -17.77 16.21 1.22
C PHE A 333 -17.26 17.04 0.04
N GLU A 334 -15.94 17.21 -0.10
CA GLU A 334 -15.34 17.86 -1.26
C GLU A 334 -15.58 17.05 -2.55
N THR A 335 -15.44 15.72 -2.50
CA THR A 335 -15.68 14.87 -3.67
C THR A 335 -17.16 14.82 -4.05
N LEU A 336 -18.06 14.88 -3.07
CA LEU A 336 -19.50 15.06 -3.29
C LEU A 336 -19.80 16.39 -4.00
N LEU A 337 -19.15 17.50 -3.63
CA LEU A 337 -19.31 18.78 -4.33
C LEU A 337 -18.89 18.68 -5.80
N ALA A 338 -17.80 17.96 -6.09
CA ALA A 338 -17.33 17.76 -7.46
C ALA A 338 -18.25 16.83 -8.27
N ALA A 339 -18.82 15.80 -7.63
CA ALA A 339 -19.62 14.77 -8.29
C ALA A 339 -21.03 15.22 -8.71
N VAL A 340 -21.56 16.29 -8.09
CA VAL A 340 -22.94 16.74 -8.27
C VAL A 340 -23.07 17.79 -9.38
N ASP A 341 -24.20 17.78 -10.09
CA ASP A 341 -24.52 18.74 -11.17
C ASP A 341 -24.44 20.20 -10.72
N SER A 342 -24.14 21.10 -11.66
CA SER A 342 -23.87 22.52 -11.39
C SER A 342 -24.97 23.25 -10.61
N THR A 343 -26.24 22.86 -10.77
CA THR A 343 -27.39 23.47 -10.09
C THR A 343 -27.49 23.05 -8.61
N LEU A 344 -27.27 21.78 -8.31
CA LEU A 344 -27.28 21.23 -6.95
C LEU A 344 -25.97 21.51 -6.20
N ARG A 345 -24.86 21.67 -6.94
CA ARG A 345 -23.53 21.99 -6.42
C ARG A 345 -23.51 23.28 -5.61
N ILE A 346 -24.19 24.32 -6.08
CA ILE A 346 -24.32 25.61 -5.36
C ILE A 346 -25.04 25.43 -4.01
N ARG A 347 -26.13 24.65 -3.99
CA ARG A 347 -26.88 24.37 -2.76
C ARG A 347 -26.07 23.53 -1.78
N LEU A 348 -25.37 22.51 -2.25
CA LEU A 348 -24.48 21.71 -1.40
C LEU A 348 -23.30 22.55 -0.87
N ALA A 349 -22.72 23.43 -1.69
CA ALA A 349 -21.68 24.35 -1.24
C ALA A 349 -22.17 25.25 -0.10
N SER A 350 -23.41 25.72 -0.17
CA SER A 350 -24.02 26.53 0.90
C SER A 350 -24.15 25.80 2.24
N LEU A 351 -24.22 24.46 2.23
CA LEU A 351 -24.28 23.61 3.43
C LEU A 351 -22.91 23.19 3.93
N ILE A 352 -21.99 22.85 3.02
CA ILE A 352 -20.68 22.29 3.33
C ILE A 352 -19.71 23.37 3.81
N ILE A 353 -19.72 24.58 3.23
CA ILE A 353 -18.84 25.68 3.64
C ILE A 353 -18.98 26.02 5.14
N PRO A 354 -20.19 26.20 5.70
CA PRO A 354 -20.36 26.39 7.14
C PRO A 354 -19.82 25.23 7.99
N ILE A 355 -19.99 23.98 7.53
CA ILE A 355 -19.48 22.78 8.22
C ILE A 355 -17.95 22.86 8.31
N PHE A 356 -17.27 23.19 7.22
CA PHE A 356 -15.81 23.36 7.20
C PHE A 356 -15.36 24.43 8.21
N ILE A 357 -15.99 25.61 8.19
CA ILE A 357 -15.61 26.72 9.07
C ILE A 357 -15.84 26.39 10.56
N ASN A 358 -16.87 25.58 10.88
CA ASN A 358 -17.15 25.17 12.26
C ASN A 358 -16.04 24.30 12.89
N PHE A 359 -15.22 23.63 12.08
CA PHE A 359 -14.07 22.85 12.56
C PHE A 359 -12.81 23.68 12.81
N LEU A 360 -12.86 25.00 12.57
CA LEU A 360 -11.78 25.90 12.98
C LEU A 360 -11.83 26.14 14.49
N PRO A 361 -10.70 26.46 15.16
CA PRO A 361 -10.71 26.75 16.59
C PRO A 361 -11.62 27.94 16.93
N ASP A 362 -12.35 27.87 18.04
CA ASP A 362 -13.23 28.94 18.51
C ASP A 362 -12.40 30.18 18.94
N PRO A 363 -12.76 31.41 18.53
CA PRO A 363 -12.13 32.62 19.06
C PRO A 363 -12.17 32.72 20.59
N ALA A 364 -13.16 32.16 21.28
CA ALA A 364 -13.35 32.28 22.73
C ALA A 364 -12.46 31.32 23.56
N SER A 365 -12.02 30.19 22.99
CA SER A 365 -11.12 29.23 23.67
C SER A 365 -9.64 29.66 23.65
N SER A 366 -9.35 30.88 23.19
CA SER A 366 -8.01 31.44 23.02
C SER A 366 -7.35 31.94 24.31
N SER A 367 -8.02 31.84 25.47
CA SER A 367 -7.53 32.34 26.76
C SER A 367 -6.47 31.45 27.44
N SER A 368 -6.21 30.23 26.95
CA SER A 368 -5.12 29.39 27.46
C SER A 368 -3.95 29.30 26.47
N SER A 369 -2.99 30.22 26.61
CA SER A 369 -1.61 30.19 26.08
C SER A 369 -1.41 30.00 24.56
N PRO A 370 -0.60 30.85 23.89
CA PRO A 370 -0.34 30.74 22.45
C PRO A 370 0.39 29.46 22.01
N VAL A 371 0.83 28.60 22.94
CA VAL A 371 1.77 27.49 22.69
C VAL A 371 1.15 26.08 22.75
N LYS A 372 -0.13 25.91 23.13
CA LYS A 372 -0.77 24.57 23.18
C LYS A 372 -1.81 24.35 22.08
N LEU A 373 -1.42 24.58 20.82
CA LEU A 373 -1.96 23.74 19.76
C LEU A 373 -1.14 22.45 19.83
N THR A 374 -1.75 21.33 20.25
CA THR A 374 -1.16 20.03 19.95
C THR A 374 -0.91 19.99 18.44
N ASN A 375 0.27 19.53 17.99
CA ASN A 375 0.67 19.51 16.56
C ASN A 375 -0.38 18.90 15.62
N THR A 376 -1.34 18.15 16.16
CA THR A 376 -2.45 17.49 15.48
C THR A 376 -3.63 18.42 15.16
N ASN A 377 -3.97 19.36 16.05
CA ASN A 377 -4.97 20.42 15.83
C ASN A 377 -4.54 21.38 14.70
N ALA A 378 -3.23 21.60 14.59
CA ALA A 378 -2.66 22.43 13.54
C ALA A 378 -2.89 21.84 12.13
N ARG A 379 -2.87 20.50 11.98
CA ARG A 379 -3.07 19.83 10.68
C ARG A 379 -4.50 19.94 10.16
N LEU A 380 -5.49 19.73 11.03
CA LEU A 380 -6.90 19.92 10.69
C LEU A 380 -7.18 21.39 10.38
N THR A 381 -6.70 22.29 11.23
CA THR A 381 -6.87 23.75 11.03
C THR A 381 -6.23 24.19 9.71
N SER A 382 -5.01 23.73 9.39
CA SER A 382 -4.38 24.04 8.10
C SER A 382 -5.15 23.47 6.92
N TYR A 383 -5.60 22.22 7.00
CA TYR A 383 -6.36 21.57 5.93
C TYR A 383 -7.67 22.33 5.66
N VAL A 384 -8.43 22.67 6.70
CA VAL A 384 -9.69 23.41 6.58
C VAL A 384 -9.45 24.80 5.98
N ILE A 385 -8.43 25.55 6.45
CA ILE A 385 -8.14 26.88 5.92
C ILE A 385 -7.76 26.80 4.43
N ASP A 386 -6.85 25.89 4.07
CA ASP A 386 -6.39 25.74 2.68
C ASP A 386 -7.58 25.39 1.76
N ARG A 387 -8.50 24.54 2.22
CA ARG A 387 -9.70 24.15 1.46
C ARG A 387 -10.73 25.25 1.36
N VAL A 388 -11.00 25.97 2.45
CA VAL A 388 -11.89 27.14 2.42
C VAL A 388 -11.34 28.18 1.46
N GLN A 389 -10.04 28.46 1.50
CA GLN A 389 -9.38 29.40 0.58
C GLN A 389 -9.50 28.98 -0.89
N SER A 390 -9.41 27.67 -1.19
CA SER A 390 -9.61 27.19 -2.56
C SER A 390 -11.07 27.27 -3.04
N LEU A 391 -12.05 27.22 -2.13
CA LEU A 391 -13.48 27.27 -2.47
C LEU A 391 -13.99 28.71 -2.69
N ILE A 392 -13.38 29.72 -2.08
CA ILE A 392 -13.74 31.15 -2.24
C ILE A 392 -13.84 31.60 -3.71
N PRO A 393 -12.85 31.36 -4.60
CA PRO A 393 -12.94 31.79 -5.99
C PRO A 393 -13.98 31.02 -6.80
N ILE A 394 -14.34 29.81 -6.38
CA ILE A 394 -15.29 28.93 -7.08
C ILE A 394 -16.73 29.32 -6.74
N TYR A 395 -17.00 29.72 -5.49
CA TYR A 395 -18.34 30.05 -4.97
C TYR A 395 -18.39 31.43 -4.27
N PRO A 396 -18.03 32.53 -4.96
CA PRO A 396 -17.86 33.84 -4.33
C PRO A 396 -19.16 34.43 -3.77
N ASN A 397 -20.29 34.20 -4.43
CA ASN A 397 -21.59 34.74 -4.03
C ASN A 397 -22.16 34.01 -2.82
N GLU A 398 -22.07 32.68 -2.81
CA GLU A 398 -22.51 31.81 -1.72
C GLU A 398 -21.69 32.10 -0.47
N PHE A 399 -20.37 32.22 -0.62
CA PHE A 399 -19.47 32.56 0.47
C PHE A 399 -19.81 33.93 1.07
N ARG A 400 -20.08 34.93 0.22
CA ARG A 400 -20.51 36.27 0.65
C ARG A 400 -21.83 36.23 1.43
N LEU A 401 -22.82 35.50 0.93
CA LEU A 401 -24.12 35.36 1.59
C LEU A 401 -23.99 34.64 2.95
N ILE A 402 -23.22 33.56 3.02
CA ILE A 402 -22.96 32.83 4.27
C ILE A 402 -22.31 33.75 5.30
N LEU A 403 -21.21 34.42 4.96
CA LEU A 403 -20.51 35.30 5.89
C LEU A 403 -21.31 36.55 6.31
N GLN A 404 -22.27 36.98 5.48
CA GLN A 404 -23.22 38.03 5.86
C GLN A 404 -24.28 37.51 6.83
N SER A 405 -24.77 36.28 6.62
CA SER A 405 -25.80 35.67 7.47
C SER A 405 -25.27 35.15 8.81
N LEU A 406 -24.00 34.73 8.87
CA LEU A 406 -23.37 34.10 10.02
C LEU A 406 -22.06 34.83 10.38
N PRO A 407 -22.12 35.96 11.12
CA PRO A 407 -20.94 36.78 11.43
C PRO A 407 -19.94 36.05 12.34
N ASP A 408 -20.39 35.10 13.16
CA ASP A 408 -19.51 34.30 14.03
C ASP A 408 -18.58 33.39 13.24
N LEU A 409 -19.04 32.84 12.11
CA LEU A 409 -18.19 32.04 11.21
C LEU A 409 -17.12 32.90 10.56
N ARG A 410 -17.44 34.15 10.25
CA ARG A 410 -16.49 35.11 9.69
C ARG A 410 -15.37 35.42 10.66
N THR A 411 -15.70 35.73 11.92
CA THR A 411 -14.67 36.03 12.94
C THR A 411 -13.80 34.80 13.20
N ARG A 412 -14.39 33.59 13.26
CA ARG A 412 -13.68 32.33 13.41
C ARG A 412 -12.71 32.03 12.27
N LEU A 413 -13.09 32.31 11.02
CA LEU A 413 -12.22 32.16 9.86
C LEU A 413 -11.07 33.19 9.88
N GLU A 414 -11.38 34.46 10.15
CA GLU A 414 -10.37 35.53 10.18
C GLU A 414 -9.32 35.30 11.30
N THR A 415 -9.74 34.85 12.48
CA THR A 415 -8.83 34.54 13.59
C THR A 415 -7.95 33.33 13.29
N ALA A 416 -8.51 32.28 12.69
CA ALA A 416 -7.77 31.08 12.31
C ALA A 416 -6.70 31.39 11.24
N ILE A 417 -7.03 32.18 10.21
CA ILE A 417 -6.09 32.60 9.17
C ILE A 417 -4.94 33.45 9.75
N ARG A 418 -5.25 34.44 10.60
CA ARG A 418 -4.23 35.28 11.26
C ARG A 418 -3.29 34.43 12.11
N ARG A 419 -3.82 33.46 12.86
CA ARG A 419 -3.04 32.54 13.68
C ARG A 419 -2.12 31.65 12.83
N GLN A 420 -2.61 31.16 11.69
CA GLN A 420 -1.80 30.36 10.77
C GLN A 420 -0.67 31.19 10.14
N GLN A 421 -0.92 32.46 9.78
CA GLN A 421 0.10 33.37 9.25
C GLN A 421 1.19 33.69 10.28
N GLN A 422 0.80 33.95 11.54
CA GLN A 422 1.76 34.16 12.63
C GLN A 422 2.64 32.93 12.87
N LEU A 423 2.06 31.72 12.83
CA LEU A 423 2.83 30.47 12.95
C LEU A 423 3.83 30.28 11.80
N LYS A 424 3.43 30.59 10.56
CA LYS A 424 4.33 30.51 9.39
C LYS A 424 5.49 31.51 9.51
N GLN A 425 5.22 32.74 9.96
CA GLN A 425 6.24 33.77 10.20
C GLN A 425 7.25 33.36 11.28
N LEU A 426 6.76 32.80 12.41
CA LEU A 426 7.62 32.30 13.49
C LEU A 426 8.51 31.12 13.05
N GLN A 427 7.98 30.22 12.22
CA GLN A 427 8.77 29.11 11.67
C GLN A 427 9.84 29.58 10.66
N GLN A 428 9.54 30.64 9.90
CA GLN A 428 10.47 31.21 8.94
C GLN A 428 11.61 31.95 9.67
N GLN A 429 11.29 32.73 10.71
CA GLN A 429 12.30 33.35 11.58
C GLN A 429 13.22 32.32 12.26
N GLN A 430 12.69 31.17 12.69
CA GLN A 430 13.51 30.09 13.26
C GLN A 430 14.38 29.36 12.22
N LYS A 431 13.99 29.34 10.94
CA LYS A 431 14.84 28.81 9.86
C LYS A 431 15.96 29.80 9.51
N ASP A 432 15.65 31.09 9.45
CA ASP A 432 16.61 32.16 9.18
C ASP A 432 17.63 32.30 10.35
N GLU A 433 17.21 32.09 11.60
CA GLU A 433 18.10 32.01 12.78
C GLU A 433 18.99 30.75 12.77
N LYS A 434 18.50 29.62 12.24
CA LYS A 434 19.32 28.40 12.08
C LYS A 434 20.32 28.52 10.94
N GLU A 435 19.97 29.13 9.82
CA GLU A 435 20.90 29.37 8.70
C GLU A 435 21.98 30.42 9.06
N SER A 436 21.60 31.50 9.75
CA SER A 436 22.56 32.51 10.24
C SER A 436 23.51 31.99 11.33
N SER A 437 23.11 30.98 12.11
CA SER A 437 23.99 30.30 13.07
C SER A 437 24.94 29.27 12.44
N TYR A 438 24.66 28.76 11.23
CA TYR A 438 25.65 28.02 10.42
C TYR A 438 26.67 28.96 9.77
N SER A 439 26.26 30.14 9.30
CA SER A 439 27.18 31.15 8.74
C SER A 439 28.02 31.88 9.79
N SER A 440 27.56 31.95 11.04
CA SER A 440 28.31 32.60 12.13
C SER A 440 29.37 31.69 12.77
N LYS A 441 29.30 30.35 12.57
CA LYS A 441 30.31 29.41 13.07
C LYS A 441 31.60 29.37 12.24
N SER A 442 31.61 29.88 11.00
CA SER A 442 32.82 29.89 10.16
C SER A 442 33.81 31.02 10.50
N TYR A 443 33.42 32.03 11.29
CA TYR A 443 34.28 33.17 11.62
C TYR A 443 34.80 33.20 13.07
N LEU A 444 34.33 32.30 13.94
CA LEU A 444 34.71 32.25 15.37
C LEU A 444 35.71 31.13 15.72
N SER A 445 36.25 30.42 14.73
CA SER A 445 37.20 29.31 14.95
C SER A 445 38.68 29.73 14.92
N SER A 446 39.00 31.02 14.71
CA SER A 446 40.38 31.52 14.69
C SER A 446 40.60 32.59 15.77
N MET A 447 40.68 32.16 17.03
CA MET A 447 41.61 32.66 18.06
C MET A 447 41.11 32.18 19.43
N ASN A 448 41.69 31.08 19.90
CA ASN A 448 41.69 30.73 21.31
C ASN A 448 43.07 30.15 21.65
N SER A 449 43.89 30.96 22.32
CA SER A 449 44.94 30.50 23.23
C SER A 449 44.99 31.47 24.43
N PRO A 450 45.34 30.99 25.64
CA PRO A 450 44.63 31.42 26.84
C PRO A 450 45.45 32.32 27.79
N SER A 451 44.71 33.01 28.68
CA SER A 451 45.10 33.43 30.04
C SER A 451 46.17 34.53 30.22
N GLN A 452 45.76 35.68 30.75
CA GLN A 452 46.21 36.25 32.05
C GLN A 452 45.70 37.70 32.22
N ALA A 453 44.99 37.98 33.32
CA ALA A 453 44.84 39.33 33.88
C ALA A 453 46.06 39.60 34.81
N PRO A 454 46.55 40.85 35.01
CA PRO A 454 45.81 41.85 35.79
C PRO A 454 46.09 43.36 35.48
N SER A 455 45.24 44.22 36.06
CA SER A 455 45.45 45.62 36.54
C SER A 455 46.41 46.62 35.84
N LEU A 456 45.82 47.79 35.51
CA LEU A 456 46.41 49.11 35.21
C LEU A 456 47.72 49.48 35.95
N PRO A 457 48.61 50.27 35.33
CA PRO A 457 48.68 51.68 35.76
C PRO A 457 48.94 52.72 34.63
N LEU A 458 48.52 53.95 34.91
CA LEU A 458 48.77 55.18 34.16
C LEU A 458 50.28 55.52 34.03
N ARG A 459 50.64 56.14 32.89
CA ARG A 459 51.67 57.19 32.72
C ARG A 459 51.43 57.83 31.33
N LEU A 460 50.81 59.01 31.22
CA LEU A 460 51.42 60.36 31.28
C LEU A 460 52.69 60.52 30.42
N ASP A 461 52.46 60.94 29.17
CA ASP A 461 53.13 62.02 28.45
C ASP A 461 54.58 61.95 27.92
N PHE A 462 54.62 62.18 26.60
CA PHE A 462 55.56 62.95 25.77
C PHE A 462 57.07 62.80 25.98
N SER A 463 57.68 61.93 25.19
CA SER A 463 59.01 62.15 24.59
C SER A 463 59.19 61.20 23.41
N ASN A 464 58.98 61.71 22.20
CA ASN A 464 59.81 61.45 21.03
C ASN A 464 59.43 62.47 19.95
N PHE A 465 59.77 63.72 20.28
CA PHE A 465 60.02 64.77 19.30
C PHE A 465 61.18 64.34 18.38
N LYS A 466 60.92 64.43 17.08
CA LYS A 466 61.78 64.97 16.01
C LYS A 466 63.14 64.33 15.71
N SER A 467 63.18 63.82 14.47
CA SER A 467 64.19 64.02 13.41
C SER A 467 65.67 63.84 13.73
N SER A 468 66.25 62.76 13.22
CA SER A 468 67.14 62.79 12.04
C SER A 468 67.11 61.43 11.35
#